data_AF-A0A8J2Q0X0-F1
#
_entry.id   AF-A0A8J2Q0X0-F1
#
_cell.length_a   1.000
_cell.length_b   1.000
_cell.length_c   1.000
_cell.angle_alpha   90.00
_cell.angle_beta   90.00
_cell.angle_gamma   90.00
#
_symmetry.space_group_name_H-M   'P 1'
#
loop_
_entity.id
_entity.type
_entity.pdbx_description
1 polymer ?
#
loop_
_entity_poly.entity_id
_entity_poly.type
_entity_poly.pdbx_seq_one_letter_code
_entity_poly.pdbx_strand_id
1 'polypeptide(L)'
;MSFICSVCRELLTCYSDCESEVRPVEASGGVGDPKDVRHLVSTKCGHLYHYSCLQEWLMQAMTPSSYFGQCPICCTEVDLGECWRIYPSRDEGPEDLEAVTKEAKDTKEQLEKLSLTVDILRYEVLLLF
;
A
#
# COMPACT_ATOMS: atom_id res chain seq x y z
N MET A 1 7.71 -11.48 18.72
CA MET A 1 8.36 -10.19 18.42
C MET A 1 7.25 -9.18 18.20
N SER A 2 7.29 -8.05 18.89
CA SER A 2 6.27 -7.01 18.76
C SER A 2 6.82 -5.89 17.89
N PHE A 3 6.04 -5.40 16.93
CA PHE A 3 6.41 -4.28 16.07
C PHE A 3 5.91 -2.97 16.69
N ILE A 4 6.79 -2.00 16.84
CA ILE A 4 6.51 -0.71 17.48
C ILE A 4 6.78 0.40 16.46
N CYS A 5 5.86 1.36 16.35
CA CYS A 5 6.07 2.56 15.56
C CYS A 5 7.13 3.42 16.26
N SER A 6 8.26 3.71 15.63
CA SER A 6 9.32 4.50 16.29
C SER A 6 8.94 5.97 16.52
N VAL A 7 7.93 6.49 15.82
CA VAL A 7 7.43 7.86 15.96
C VAL A 7 6.56 8.01 17.21
N CYS A 8 5.46 7.25 17.32
CA CYS A 8 4.54 7.35 18.48
C CYS A 8 4.87 6.38 19.64
N ARG A 9 5.77 5.43 19.43
CA ARG A 9 6.16 4.36 20.38
C ARG A 9 5.03 3.41 20.79
N GLU A 10 3.96 3.37 20.01
CA GLU A 10 2.86 2.40 20.18
C GLU A 10 3.07 1.15 19.31
N LEU A 11 2.37 0.06 19.66
CA LEU A 11 2.36 -1.16 18.85
C LEU A 11 1.72 -0.89 17.49
N LEU A 12 2.37 -1.33 16.41
CA LEU A 12 1.87 -1.20 15.04
C LEU A 12 0.58 -2.01 14.77
N THR A 13 0.25 -2.92 15.67
CA THR A 13 -0.96 -3.73 15.65
C THR A 13 -2.05 -3.18 16.57
N CYS A 14 -1.82 -2.07 17.26
CA CYS A 14 -2.81 -1.45 18.13
C CYS A 14 -3.82 -0.67 17.29
N TYR A 15 -4.76 -1.41 16.70
CA TYR A 15 -6.05 -0.86 16.29
C TYR A 15 -6.85 -0.63 17.57
N SER A 16 -6.46 0.36 18.37
CA SER A 16 -7.35 0.80 19.44
C SER A 16 -8.65 1.20 18.77
N ASP A 17 -9.72 0.45 19.06
CA ASP A 17 -11.10 0.68 18.61
C ASP A 17 -11.57 2.06 19.09
N CYS A 18 -11.04 3.11 18.48
CA CYS A 18 -11.47 4.48 18.69
C CYS A 18 -12.76 4.68 17.90
N GLU A 19 -13.85 4.11 18.42
CA GLU A 19 -15.19 4.69 18.28
C GLU A 19 -15.31 6.03 19.04
N SER A 20 -14.19 6.67 19.40
CA SER A 20 -14.18 8.02 19.93
C SER A 20 -14.29 9.01 18.78
N GLU A 21 -15.53 9.34 18.43
CA GLU A 21 -15.98 10.62 17.86
C GLU A 21 -14.88 11.43 17.16
N VAL A 22 -14.67 11.14 15.87
CA VAL A 22 -13.94 12.03 14.97
C VAL A 22 -14.64 13.40 15.01
N ARG A 23 -14.05 14.36 15.71
CA ARG A 23 -14.44 15.76 15.56
C ARG A 23 -14.23 16.14 14.09
N PRO A 24 -15.22 16.73 13.42
CA PRO A 24 -15.09 17.09 12.02
C PRO A 24 -13.97 18.13 11.89
N VAL A 25 -12.86 17.72 11.27
CA VAL A 25 -11.82 18.63 10.82
C VAL A 25 -12.40 19.34 9.60
N GLU A 26 -12.66 20.63 9.73
CA GLU A 26 -13.23 21.42 8.65
C GLU A 26 -12.33 21.38 7.42
N ALA A 27 -13.01 21.26 6.28
CA ALA A 27 -12.46 20.93 4.98
C ALA A 27 -11.35 21.90 4.53
N SER A 28 -10.18 21.33 4.26
CA SER A 28 -9.27 21.84 3.24
C SER A 28 -9.07 20.74 2.21
N GLY A 29 -9.40 21.05 0.96
CA GLY A 29 -9.72 20.09 -0.08
C GLY A 29 -8.57 19.16 -0.44
N GLY A 30 -8.76 17.88 -0.15
CA GLY A 30 -8.03 16.76 -0.72
C GLY A 30 -9.00 15.57 -0.71
N VAL A 31 -9.22 14.97 -1.88
CA VAL A 31 -10.09 13.80 -2.04
C VAL A 31 -9.39 12.61 -1.39
N GLY A 32 -9.60 12.42 -0.09
CA GLY A 32 -9.15 11.29 0.68
C GLY A 32 -10.20 11.00 1.75
N ASP A 33 -10.76 9.79 1.72
CA ASP A 33 -11.79 9.36 2.66
C ASP A 33 -11.25 9.46 4.10
N PRO A 34 -11.86 10.27 4.99
CA PRO A 34 -11.31 10.62 6.31
C PRO A 34 -11.38 9.51 7.37
N LYS A 35 -11.56 8.25 6.98
CA LYS A 35 -11.76 7.13 7.94
C LYS A 35 -10.57 6.19 8.13
N ASP A 36 -9.55 6.25 7.28
CA ASP A 36 -8.44 5.28 7.30
C ASP A 36 -7.15 5.91 7.91
N VAL A 37 -7.18 6.24 9.21
CA VAL A 37 -6.14 7.08 9.88
C VAL A 37 -4.96 6.27 10.47
N ARG A 38 -5.01 4.93 10.47
CA ARG A 38 -4.00 4.08 11.15
C ARG A 38 -3.59 2.84 10.37
N HIS A 39 -3.32 2.98 9.07
CA HIS A 39 -2.79 1.85 8.29
C HIS A 39 -1.29 1.72 8.51
N LEU A 40 -0.87 0.46 8.60
CA LEU A 40 0.52 0.09 8.64
C LEU A 40 1.13 0.28 7.25
N VAL A 41 2.17 1.08 7.17
CA VAL A 41 2.94 1.27 5.95
C VAL A 41 4.39 0.85 6.13
N SER A 42 4.93 0.25 5.08
CA SER A 42 6.36 0.00 4.91
C SER A 42 6.93 1.06 3.98
N THR A 43 8.02 1.67 4.43
CA THR A 43 8.84 2.53 3.57
C THR A 43 9.71 1.70 2.63
N LYS A 44 10.28 2.32 1.59
CA LYS A 44 11.28 1.68 0.71
C LYS A 44 12.51 1.14 1.44
N CYS A 45 12.86 1.74 2.59
CA CYS A 45 13.96 1.27 3.43
C CYS A 45 13.56 0.11 4.35
N GLY A 46 12.32 -0.39 4.27
CA GLY A 46 11.84 -1.56 5.02
C GLY A 46 11.38 -1.26 6.46
N HIS A 47 11.43 0.02 6.90
CA HIS A 47 10.95 0.41 8.22
C HIS A 47 9.43 0.65 8.21
N LEU A 48 8.80 0.28 9.32
CA LEU A 48 7.35 0.23 9.49
C LEU A 48 6.82 1.35 10.39
N TYR A 49 5.71 1.96 9.98
CA TYR A 49 5.08 3.09 10.69
C TYR A 49 3.56 3.04 10.55
N HIS A 50 2.86 3.74 11.45
CA HIS A 50 1.50 4.19 11.13
C HIS A 50 1.59 5.28 10.05
N TYR A 51 0.70 5.23 9.06
CA TYR A 51 0.68 6.19 7.97
C TYR A 51 0.61 7.65 8.47
N SER A 52 -0.31 7.93 9.39
CA SER A 52 -0.46 9.25 10.03
C SER A 52 0.81 9.70 10.75
N CYS A 53 1.46 8.82 11.52
CA CYS A 53 2.71 9.16 12.20
C CYS A 53 3.84 9.50 11.23
N LEU A 54 3.96 8.75 10.13
CA LEU A 54 4.97 9.04 9.11
C LEU A 54 4.63 10.33 8.36
N GLN A 55 3.35 10.56 8.06
CA GLN A 55 2.87 11.77 7.39
C GLN A 55 3.17 13.03 8.21
N GLU A 56 2.78 13.03 9.49
CA GLU A 56 3.07 14.14 10.40
C GLU A 56 4.57 14.38 10.53
N TRP A 57 5.37 13.32 10.63
CA TRP A 57 6.82 13.42 10.71
C TRP A 57 7.43 14.14 9.48
N LEU A 58 7.01 13.74 8.28
CA LEU A 58 7.53 14.32 7.03
C LEU A 58 7.04 15.76 6.83
N MET A 59 5.81 16.08 7.24
CA MET A 59 5.27 17.44 7.21
C MET A 59 5.97 18.40 8.18
N GLN A 60 6.47 17.91 9.32
CA GLN A 60 7.21 18.73 10.29
C GLN A 60 8.66 19.02 9.86
N ALA A 61 9.27 18.12 9.08
CA ALA A 61 10.67 18.20 8.72
C ALA A 61 10.95 19.13 7.52
N MET A 62 9.93 19.46 6.70
CA MET A 62 10.07 20.25 5.49
C MET A 62 8.90 21.23 5.29
N THR A 63 8.95 22.02 4.22
CA THR A 63 7.86 22.94 3.86
C THR A 63 6.51 22.20 3.81
N PRO A 64 5.40 22.81 4.27
CA PRO A 64 4.09 22.16 4.47
C PRO A 64 3.39 21.57 3.22
N SER A 65 4.09 21.48 2.09
CA SER A 65 3.60 20.92 0.82
C SER A 65 4.38 19.70 0.33
N SER A 66 5.45 19.25 1.02
CA SER A 66 6.23 18.10 0.59
C SER A 66 5.89 16.84 1.38
N TYR A 67 5.39 15.82 0.69
CA TYR A 67 5.20 14.46 1.22
C TYR A 67 6.50 13.63 1.23
N PHE A 68 7.64 14.32 1.26
CA PHE A 68 8.99 13.79 1.12
C PHE A 68 9.85 14.19 2.31
N GLY A 69 10.75 13.31 2.74
CA GLY A 69 11.67 13.59 3.84
C GLY A 69 12.54 12.39 4.20
N GLN A 70 13.02 12.33 5.45
CA GLN A 70 13.94 11.28 5.90
C GLN A 70 13.28 10.31 6.87
N CYS A 71 13.58 9.02 6.70
CA CYS A 71 13.20 7.96 7.62
C CYS A 71 13.71 8.25 9.05
N PRO A 72 12.85 8.22 10.09
CA PRO A 72 13.26 8.44 11.48
C PRO A 72 14.34 7.48 12.01
N ILE A 73 14.47 6.29 11.41
CA ILE A 73 15.36 5.23 11.91
C ILE A 73 16.72 5.23 11.18
N CYS A 74 16.71 5.32 9.85
CA CYS A 74 17.93 5.15 9.04
C CYS A 74 18.28 6.37 8.18
N CYS A 75 17.51 7.44 8.28
CA CYS A 75 17.68 8.70 7.53
C CYS A 75 17.67 8.56 6.00
N THR A 76 17.30 7.39 5.47
CA THR A 76 17.06 7.21 4.03
C THR A 76 15.92 8.11 3.58
N GLU A 77 16.01 8.64 2.37
CA GLU A 77 14.95 9.42 1.74
C GLU A 77 13.69 8.57 1.56
N VAL A 78 12.55 9.13 1.94
CA VAL A 78 11.24 8.48 1.91
C VAL A 78 10.23 9.45 1.31
N ASP A 79 9.47 8.96 0.35
CA ASP A 79 8.26 9.58 -0.18
C ASP A 79 7.03 8.77 0.28
N LEU A 80 6.00 9.44 0.79
CA LEU A 80 4.74 8.78 1.16
C LEU A 80 4.04 8.14 -0.05
N GLY A 81 4.17 8.72 -1.25
CA GLY A 81 3.62 8.15 -2.47
C GLY A 81 4.25 6.81 -2.86
N GLU A 82 5.41 6.50 -2.29
CA GLU A 82 6.16 5.27 -2.55
C GLU A 82 6.10 4.27 -1.39
N CYS A 83 5.34 4.57 -0.34
CA CYS A 83 5.15 3.68 0.78
C CYS A 83 4.13 2.58 0.43
N TRP A 84 4.39 1.35 0.90
CA TRP A 84 3.50 0.22 0.68
C TRP A 84 2.63 -0.04 1.89
N ARG A 85 1.33 -0.10 1.66
CA ARG A 85 0.36 -0.54 2.65
C ARG A 85 0.48 -2.05 2.86
N ILE A 86 0.62 -2.50 4.12
CA ILE A 86 0.85 -3.93 4.43
C ILE A 86 -0.45 -4.72 4.56
N TYR A 87 -1.55 -4.07 4.89
CA TYR A 87 -2.85 -4.72 5.07
C TYR A 87 -3.92 -4.10 4.16
N PRO A 88 -4.82 -4.89 3.56
CA PRO A 88 -6.01 -4.40 2.85
C PRO A 88 -6.82 -3.41 3.70
N SER A 89 -7.52 -2.46 3.07
CA SER A 89 -8.53 -1.64 3.77
C SER A 89 -9.70 -2.52 4.19
N ARG A 90 -10.31 -2.18 5.34
CA ARG A 90 -11.65 -2.71 5.64
C ARG A 90 -12.69 -2.24 4.62
N ASP A 91 -12.40 -1.14 3.93
CA ASP A 91 -13.23 -0.58 2.87
C ASP A 91 -13.06 -1.31 1.52
N GLU A 92 -12.02 -2.15 1.36
CA GLU A 92 -11.93 -3.09 0.24
C GLU A 92 -12.90 -4.24 0.55
N GLY A 93 -14.17 -4.04 0.21
CA GLY A 93 -15.21 -5.04 0.39
C GLY A 93 -14.82 -6.38 -0.27
N PRO A 94 -15.32 -7.52 0.24
CA PRO A 94 -15.05 -8.82 -0.37
C PRO A 94 -15.44 -8.87 -1.84
N GLU A 95 -16.40 -8.03 -2.26
CA GLU A 95 -16.86 -7.90 -3.64
C GLU A 95 -15.75 -7.41 -4.58
N ASP A 96 -14.98 -6.39 -4.18
CA ASP A 96 -13.88 -5.86 -4.98
C ASP A 96 -12.72 -6.86 -5.06
N LEU A 97 -12.45 -7.57 -3.95
CA LEU A 97 -11.41 -8.59 -3.91
C LEU A 97 -11.79 -9.82 -4.77
N GLU A 98 -13.07 -10.22 -4.77
CA GLU A 98 -13.55 -11.31 -5.61
C GLU A 98 -13.48 -10.95 -7.10
N ALA A 99 -13.82 -9.71 -7.46
CA ALA A 99 -13.69 -9.22 -8.83
C ALA A 99 -12.21 -9.26 -9.30
N VAL A 100 -11.29 -8.70 -8.50
CA VAL A 100 -9.85 -8.68 -8.83
C VAL A 100 -9.28 -10.11 -8.94
N THR A 101 -9.67 -11.01 -8.03
CA THR A 101 -9.18 -12.39 -8.08
C THR A 101 -9.76 -13.18 -9.25
N LYS A 102 -10.99 -12.88 -9.68
CA LYS A 102 -11.58 -13.46 -10.89
C LYS A 102 -10.84 -12.97 -12.14
N GLU A 103 -10.63 -11.68 -12.28
CA GLU A 103 -9.89 -11.11 -13.42
C GLU A 103 -8.46 -11.66 -13.52
N ALA A 104 -7.76 -11.81 -12.38
CA ALA A 104 -6.43 -12.40 -12.35
C ALA A 104 -6.43 -13.88 -12.79
N LYS A 105 -7.46 -14.65 -12.41
CA LYS A 105 -7.61 -16.05 -12.85
C LYS A 105 -7.87 -16.14 -14.35
N ASP A 106 -8.77 -15.31 -14.87
CA ASP A 106 -9.11 -15.28 -16.30
C ASP A 106 -7.89 -14.88 -17.14
N THR A 107 -7.12 -13.89 -16.68
CA THR A 107 -5.88 -13.44 -17.33
C THR A 107 -4.82 -14.55 -17.33
N LYS A 108 -4.67 -15.27 -16.22
CA LYS A 108 -3.74 -16.40 -16.13
C LYS A 108 -4.12 -17.52 -17.11
N GLU A 109 -5.41 -17.86 -17.21
CA GLU A 109 -5.87 -18.90 -18.14
C GLU A 109 -5.64 -18.50 -19.60
N GLN A 110 -5.84 -17.22 -19.93
CA GLN A 110 -5.55 -16.70 -21.27
C GLN A 110 -4.05 -16.78 -21.61
N LEU A 111 -3.18 -16.45 -20.65
CA LEU A 111 -1.73 -16.57 -20.82
C LEU A 111 -1.28 -18.03 -21.02
N GLU A 112 -1.84 -18.98 -20.27
CA GLU A 112 -1.53 -20.41 -20.44
C GLU A 112 -1.94 -20.92 -21.83
N LYS A 113 -3.11 -20.51 -22.34
CA LYS A 113 -3.56 -20.84 -23.72
C LYS A 113 -2.66 -20.23 -24.79
N LEU A 114 -2.25 -18.97 -24.60
CA LEU A 114 -1.33 -18.29 -25.51
C LEU A 114 0.04 -18.97 -25.52
N SER A 115 0.55 -19.38 -24.35
CA SER A 115 1.82 -20.11 -24.24
C SER A 115 1.82 -21.39 -25.07
N LEU A 116 0.78 -22.22 -24.95
CA LEU A 116 0.61 -23.44 -25.74
C LEU A 116 0.58 -23.17 -27.25
N THR A 117 -0.11 -22.10 -27.66
CA THR A 117 -0.22 -21.73 -29.08
C THR A 117 1.14 -21.32 -29.64
N VAL A 118 1.91 -20.54 -28.88
CA VAL A 118 3.26 -20.12 -29.26
C VAL A 118 4.19 -21.33 -29.37
N ASP A 119 4.10 -22.28 -28.44
CA ASP A 119 4.90 -23.51 -28.50
C ASP A 119 4.58 -24.34 -29.75
N ILE A 120 3.30 -24.51 -30.10
CA ILE A 120 2.87 -25.23 -31.32
C ILE A 120 3.45 -24.57 -32.57
N LEU A 121 3.28 -23.25 -32.72
CA LEU A 121 3.80 -22.52 -33.88
C LEU A 121 5.32 -22.61 -33.96
N ARG A 122 6.02 -22.60 -32.82
CA ARG A 122 7.47 -22.79 -32.77
C ARG A 122 7.89 -24.16 -33.29
N TYR A 123 7.16 -25.24 -32.96
CA TYR A 123 7.43 -26.57 -33.51
C TYR A 123 7.16 -26.66 -35.02
N GLU A 124 6.08 -26.04 -35.50
CA GLU A 124 5.76 -26.04 -36.94
C GLU A 124 6.83 -25.32 -37.76
N VAL A 125 7.32 -24.18 -37.29
CA VAL A 125 8.43 -23.47 -37.93
C VAL A 125 9.69 -24.35 -37.96
N LEU A 126 10.01 -25.06 -36.88
CA LEU A 126 11.17 -25.96 -36.83
C LEU A 126 11.04 -27.16 -37.78
N LEU A 127 9.84 -27.59 -38.16
CA LEU A 127 9.63 -28.67 -39.11
C LEU A 127 9.71 -28.21 -40.59
N LEU A 128 9.64 -26.90 -40.83
CA LEU A 128 9.70 -26.31 -42.17
C LEU A 128 11.13 -25.89 -42.61
N PHE A 129 12.12 -25.97 -41.71
CA PHE A 129 13.53 -25.69 -41.97
C PHE A 129 14.39 -26.93 -41.75
#